data_AF-A0A6A3IMG4-F1
#
_entry.id   AF-A0A6A3IMG4-F1
#
_cell.length_a   1.000
_cell.length_b   1.000
_cell.length_c   1.000
_cell.angle_alpha   90.00
_cell.angle_beta   90.00
_cell.angle_gamma   90.00
#
_symmetry.space_group_name_H-M   'P 1'
#
loop_
_entity.id
_entity.type
_entity.pdbx_description
1 polymer ?
#
loop_
_entity_poly.entity_id
_entity_poly.type
_entity_poly.pdbx_seq_one_letter_code
_entity_poly.pdbx_strand_id
1 'polypeptide(L)'
;MIRHDRGPRFMSEVFAKFWEMLWSRQRATLAYRPGANGQQERSVQTVIRAVRAYVAEPDQSDGDDQVEKFMWALNTSFDATRLDTPFYLMHGWYSQSTVSAMLGARPAGVDQRTAYEWRRGDQMQYE
;
A
#
# COMPACT_ATOMS: atom_id res chain seq x y z
N MET A 1 -17.76 -0.98 -6.46
CA MET A 1 -18.27 0.24 -5.81
C MET A 1 -17.10 0.96 -5.16
N ILE A 2 -16.82 2.20 -5.59
CA ILE A 2 -15.64 2.96 -5.18
C ILE A 2 -16.03 3.96 -4.09
N ARG A 3 -15.24 4.02 -3.02
CA ARG A 3 -15.43 4.97 -1.91
C ARG A 3 -14.38 6.06 -2.01
N HIS A 4 -14.81 7.29 -1.81
CA HIS A 4 -13.95 8.47 -1.81
C HIS A 4 -14.39 9.42 -0.69
N ASP A 5 -13.52 10.35 -0.32
CA ASP A 5 -13.87 11.43 0.59
C ASP A 5 -14.79 12.47 -0.09
N ARG A 6 -15.22 13.48 0.65
CA ARG A 6 -16.07 14.56 0.10
C ARG A 6 -15.25 15.68 -0.57
N GLY A 7 -14.03 15.39 -1.03
CA GLY A 7 -13.18 16.34 -1.71
C GLY A 7 -13.85 16.94 -2.95
N PRO A 8 -13.77 18.26 -3.21
CA PRO A 8 -14.49 18.92 -4.30
C PRO A 8 -14.26 18.30 -5.68
N ARG A 9 -13.05 17.79 -5.94
CA ARG A 9 -12.69 17.11 -7.19
C ARG A 9 -13.47 15.81 -7.39
N PHE A 10 -13.60 14.99 -6.35
CA PHE A 10 -14.35 13.72 -6.39
C PHE A 10 -15.86 13.93 -6.39
N MET A 11 -16.34 15.06 -5.88
CA MET A 11 -17.76 15.43 -5.89
C MET A 11 -18.19 16.14 -7.18
N SER A 12 -17.28 16.38 -8.12
CA SER A 12 -17.58 17.11 -9.35
C SER A 12 -18.48 16.32 -10.31
N GLU A 13 -19.31 17.04 -11.09
CA GLU A 13 -20.16 16.43 -12.12
C GLU A 13 -19.35 15.67 -13.18
N VAL A 14 -18.16 16.19 -13.52
CA VAL A 14 -17.22 15.53 -14.45
C VAL A 14 -16.83 14.15 -13.92
N PHE A 15 -16.46 14.05 -12.64
CA PHE A 15 -16.08 12.77 -12.04
C PHE A 15 -17.27 11.82 -11.92
N ALA A 16 -18.47 12.35 -11.66
CA ALA A 16 -19.69 11.55 -11.66
C ALA A 16 -20.00 10.94 -13.02
N LYS A 17 -19.88 11.73 -14.10
CA LYS A 17 -20.06 11.24 -15.47
C LYS A 17 -18.98 10.25 -15.88
N PHE A 18 -17.73 10.46 -15.46
CA PHE A 18 -16.65 9.51 -15.67
C PHE A 18 -16.96 8.12 -15.09
N TRP A 19 -17.48 8.05 -13.86
CA TRP A 19 -17.86 6.77 -13.26
C TRP A 19 -19.09 6.12 -13.89
N GLU A 20 -20.04 6.92 -14.38
CA GLU A 20 -21.19 6.43 -15.14
C GLU A 20 -20.73 5.72 -16.43
N MET A 21 -19.76 6.28 -17.15
CA MET A 21 -19.16 5.65 -18.34
C MET A 21 -18.43 4.35 -18.02
N LEU A 22 -17.78 4.26 -16.86
CA LEU A 22 -17.11 3.04 -16.39
C LEU A 22 -18.07 2.01 -15.76
N TRP A 23 -19.39 2.24 -15.81
CA TRP A 23 -20.42 1.43 -15.15
C TRP A 23 -20.13 1.17 -13.66
N SER A 24 -19.45 2.09 -13.00
CA SER A 24 -19.00 1.95 -11.62
C SER A 24 -19.88 2.78 -10.68
N ARG A 25 -20.29 2.16 -9.57
CA ARG A 25 -21.01 2.87 -8.50
C ARG A 25 -20.03 3.57 -7.56
N GLN A 26 -20.19 4.86 -7.34
CA GLN A 26 -19.42 5.64 -6.35
C GLN A 26 -20.22 5.91 -5.07
N ARG A 27 -19.52 6.09 -3.94
CA ARG A 27 -20.11 6.54 -2.68
C ARG A 27 -19.13 7.40 -1.91
N ALA A 28 -19.51 8.66 -1.72
CA ALA A 28 -18.85 9.53 -0.78
C ALA A 28 -18.99 8.97 0.64
N THR A 29 -17.90 8.97 1.40
CA THR A 29 -17.93 8.62 2.82
C THR A 29 -18.78 9.61 3.61
N LEU A 30 -19.44 9.13 4.66
CA LEU A 30 -20.05 10.01 5.67
C LEU A 30 -18.93 10.83 6.33
N ALA A 31 -19.23 12.06 6.74
CA ALA A 31 -18.26 12.90 7.44
C ALA A 31 -17.62 12.13 8.61
N TYR A 32 -16.28 12.03 8.57
CA TYR A 32 -15.37 11.46 9.56
C TYR A 32 -15.93 10.29 10.39
N ARG A 33 -15.85 9.05 9.85
CA ARG A 33 -16.13 7.82 10.60
C ARG A 33 -14.93 6.84 10.55
N PRO A 34 -13.87 7.07 11.36
CA PRO A 34 -12.61 6.33 11.29
C PRO A 34 -12.76 4.82 11.49
N GLY A 35 -13.68 4.41 12.37
CA GLY A 35 -13.88 2.99 12.70
C GLY A 35 -14.40 2.11 11.55
N ALA A 36 -14.99 2.69 10.50
CA ALA A 36 -15.55 1.93 9.38
C ALA A 36 -14.53 1.64 8.26
N ASN A 37 -13.34 2.25 8.31
CA ASN A 37 -12.38 2.23 7.20
C ASN A 37 -10.92 1.92 7.62
N GLY A 38 -10.73 1.35 8.81
CA GLY A 38 -9.40 1.20 9.42
C GLY A 38 -8.36 0.46 8.58
N GLN A 39 -8.78 -0.53 7.78
CA GLN A 39 -7.88 -1.23 6.84
C GLN A 39 -7.38 -0.33 5.71
N GLN A 40 -8.27 0.49 5.13
CA GLN A 40 -7.89 1.47 4.12
C GLN A 40 -7.03 2.57 4.74
N GLU A 41 -7.40 3.08 5.91
CA GLU A 41 -6.64 4.11 6.62
C GLU A 41 -5.22 3.63 6.95
N ARG A 42 -5.05 2.39 7.43
CA ARG A 42 -3.72 1.80 7.65
C ARG A 42 -2.91 1.71 6.36
N SER A 43 -3.50 1.26 5.26
CA SER A 43 -2.78 1.21 3.98
C SER A 43 -2.34 2.60 3.51
N VAL A 44 -3.19 3.62 3.68
CA VAL A 44 -2.86 5.02 3.37
C VAL A 44 -1.75 5.53 4.28
N GLN A 45 -1.77 5.21 5.57
CA GLN A 45 -0.71 5.57 6.50
C GLN A 45 0.64 4.94 6.13
N THR A 46 0.65 3.68 5.68
CA THR A 46 1.87 3.01 5.19
C THR A 46 2.44 3.75 3.97
N VAL A 47 1.59 4.13 3.01
CA VAL A 47 2.02 4.91 1.84
C VAL A 47 2.58 6.27 2.26
N ILE A 48 1.88 6.99 3.13
CA ILE A 48 2.33 8.30 3.64
C ILE A 48 3.68 8.17 4.36
N ARG A 49 3.89 7.12 5.17
CA ARG A 49 5.16 6.89 5.87
C ARG A 49 6.29 6.63 4.88
N ALA A 50 6.07 5.82 3.84
CA ALA A 50 7.05 5.55 2.80
C ALA A 50 7.42 6.84 2.03
N VAL A 51 6.41 7.62 1.61
CA VAL A 51 6.63 8.90 0.92
C VAL A 51 7.36 9.92 1.80
N ARG A 52 7.01 10.00 3.10
CA ARG A 52 7.71 10.90 4.04
C ARG A 52 9.17 10.50 4.22
N ALA A 53 9.46 9.19 4.31
CA ALA A 53 10.82 8.71 4.42
C ALA A 53 11.65 9.07 3.19
N TYR A 54 11.06 8.97 2.00
CA TYR A 54 11.70 9.42 0.77
C TYR A 54 11.98 10.92 0.76
N VAL A 55 10.96 11.75 0.98
CA VAL A 55 11.07 13.22 0.94
C VAL A 55 11.98 13.80 2.05
N ALA A 56 12.26 13.03 3.12
CA ALA A 56 13.16 13.45 4.18
C ALA A 56 14.64 13.50 3.74
N GLU A 57 15.00 12.76 2.69
CA GLU A 57 16.35 12.78 2.13
C GLU A 57 16.58 14.05 1.29
N PRO A 58 17.82 14.58 1.22
CA PRO A 58 18.14 15.69 0.34
C PRO A 58 18.00 15.31 -1.15
N ASP A 59 17.74 16.32 -1.99
CA ASP A 59 17.74 16.26 -3.47
C ASP A 59 16.72 15.30 -4.13
N GLN A 60 15.52 15.17 -3.56
CA GLN A 60 14.45 14.31 -4.08
C GLN A 60 13.59 15.00 -5.15
N SER A 61 14.12 15.06 -6.37
CA SER A 61 13.43 15.62 -7.56
C SER A 61 12.93 14.57 -8.54
N ASP A 62 13.26 13.30 -8.33
CA ASP A 62 12.98 12.17 -9.22
C ASP A 62 11.73 11.36 -8.80
N GLY A 63 10.77 12.03 -8.14
CA GLY A 63 9.60 11.36 -7.57
C GLY A 63 8.86 10.48 -8.57
N ASP A 64 8.66 10.96 -9.81
CA ASP A 64 7.97 10.22 -10.86
C ASP A 64 8.68 8.90 -11.22
N ASP A 65 10.01 8.86 -11.19
CA ASP A 65 10.83 7.66 -11.44
C ASP A 65 10.78 6.67 -10.26
N GLN A 66 10.43 7.16 -9.06
CA GLN A 66 10.41 6.38 -7.83
C GLN A 66 9.01 5.84 -7.50
N VAL A 67 7.93 6.42 -8.04
CA VAL A 67 6.54 5.97 -7.79
C VAL A 67 6.37 4.48 -8.08
N GLU A 68 6.89 3.99 -9.21
CA GLU A 68 6.76 2.58 -9.56
C GLU A 68 7.47 1.67 -8.54
N LYS A 69 8.66 2.06 -8.08
CA LYS A 69 9.43 1.34 -7.07
C LYS A 69 8.71 1.34 -5.72
N PHE A 70 8.09 2.45 -5.34
CA PHE A 70 7.24 2.51 -4.14
C PHE A 70 6.04 1.58 -4.24
N MET A 71 5.33 1.61 -5.37
CA MET A 71 4.18 0.74 -5.61
C MET A 71 4.58 -0.73 -5.56
N TRP A 72 5.71 -1.09 -6.16
CA TRP A 72 6.27 -2.44 -6.07
C TRP A 72 6.56 -2.81 -4.61
N ALA A 73 7.37 -2.01 -3.91
CA ALA A 73 7.74 -2.28 -2.53
C ALA A 73 6.51 -2.43 -1.61
N LEU A 74 5.51 -1.56 -1.75
CA LEU A 74 4.26 -1.62 -0.97
C LEU A 74 3.43 -2.87 -1.29
N ASN A 75 3.34 -3.27 -2.56
CA ASN A 75 2.54 -4.43 -2.96
C ASN A 75 3.21 -5.77 -2.63
N THR A 76 4.54 -5.83 -2.55
CA THR A 76 5.28 -7.06 -2.27
C THR A 76 5.75 -7.18 -0.81
N SER A 77 5.57 -6.14 0.00
CA SER A 77 5.86 -6.17 1.43
C SER A 77 4.75 -6.85 2.21
N PHE A 78 5.12 -7.52 3.31
CA PHE A 78 4.17 -8.15 4.21
C PHE A 78 3.27 -7.11 4.89
N ASP A 79 1.95 -7.28 4.79
CA ASP A 79 0.97 -6.46 5.49
C ASP A 79 0.42 -7.24 6.70
N ALA A 80 0.80 -6.82 7.90
CA ALA A 80 0.37 -7.46 9.15
C ALA A 80 -1.15 -7.44 9.38
N THR A 81 -1.88 -6.53 8.72
CA THR A 81 -3.34 -6.46 8.83
C THR A 81 -4.05 -7.46 7.91
N ARG A 82 -3.37 -7.89 6.85
CA ARG A 82 -3.85 -8.89 5.88
C ARG A 82 -3.19 -10.26 6.06
N LEU A 83 -2.13 -10.32 6.88
CA LEU A 83 -1.31 -11.49 7.17
C LEU A 83 -0.60 -12.08 5.94
N ASP A 84 -0.48 -11.30 4.86
CA ASP A 84 0.28 -11.65 3.66
C ASP A 84 0.61 -10.38 2.86
N THR A 85 1.28 -10.52 1.71
CA THR A 85 1.55 -9.43 0.77
C THR A 85 0.31 -9.12 -0.09
N PRO A 86 0.00 -7.83 -0.37
CA PRO A 86 -1.08 -7.48 -1.29
C PRO A 86 -0.99 -8.15 -2.66
N PHE A 87 0.23 -8.33 -3.19
CA PHE A 87 0.48 -9.01 -4.46
C PHE A 87 0.02 -10.48 -4.42
N TYR A 88 0.41 -11.23 -3.38
CA TYR A 88 -0.01 -12.62 -3.23
C TYR A 88 -1.54 -12.74 -3.12
N LEU A 89 -2.17 -11.85 -2.36
CA LEU A 89 -3.63 -11.86 -2.20
C LEU A 89 -4.38 -11.56 -3.50
N MET A 90 -3.76 -10.80 -4.42
CA MET A 90 -4.36 -10.47 -5.72
C MET A 90 -4.10 -11.54 -6.78
N HIS A 91 -2.93 -12.16 -6.78
CA HIS A 91 -2.48 -13.03 -7.87
C HIS A 91 -2.35 -14.52 -7.51
N GLY A 92 -2.29 -14.88 -6.23
CA GLY A 92 -2.17 -16.26 -5.76
C GLY A 92 -0.75 -16.84 -5.78
N TRP A 93 0.28 -16.02 -6.02
CA TRP A 93 1.69 -16.42 -5.98
C TRP A 93 2.57 -15.27 -5.49
N TYR A 94 3.76 -15.58 -4.98
CA TYR A 94 4.69 -14.57 -4.49
C TYR A 94 5.46 -13.94 -5.65
N SER A 95 5.52 -12.60 -5.66
CA SER A 95 6.32 -11.84 -6.62
C SER A 95 7.79 -12.27 -6.57
N GLN A 96 8.39 -12.55 -7.72
CA GLN A 96 9.83 -12.78 -7.82
C GLN A 96 10.54 -11.44 -7.99
N SER A 97 11.29 -11.02 -6.97
CA SER A 97 12.18 -9.86 -7.11
C SER A 97 13.47 -10.28 -7.85
N THR A 98 14.17 -9.32 -8.44
CA THR A 98 15.51 -9.53 -9.02
C THR A 98 16.45 -10.19 -8.01
N VAL A 99 16.38 -9.76 -6.74
CA VAL A 99 17.13 -10.35 -5.63
C VAL A 99 16.72 -11.81 -5.40
N SER A 100 15.43 -12.14 -5.41
CA SER A 100 14.96 -13.52 -5.29
C SER A 100 15.36 -14.38 -6.47
N ALA A 101 15.41 -13.83 -7.69
CA ALA A 101 15.89 -14.54 -8.86
C ALA A 101 17.40 -14.83 -8.78
N MET A 102 18.18 -13.86 -8.27
CA MET A 102 19.63 -13.99 -8.07
C MET A 102 19.99 -14.97 -6.94
N LEU A 103 19.22 -14.98 -5.85
CA LEU A 103 19.48 -15.81 -4.67
C LEU A 103 18.87 -17.23 -4.79
N GLY A 104 18.12 -17.51 -5.85
CA GLY A 104 17.45 -18.80 -6.06
C GLY A 104 16.18 -18.97 -5.21
N ALA A 105 15.65 -20.20 -5.17
CA ALA A 105 14.44 -20.50 -4.42
C ALA A 105 14.62 -20.12 -2.94
N ARG A 106 13.70 -19.30 -2.43
CA ARG A 106 13.68 -18.88 -1.03
C ARG A 106 13.69 -20.14 -0.14
N PRO A 107 14.57 -20.24 0.87
CA PRO A 107 14.59 -21.39 1.75
C PRO A 107 13.20 -21.58 2.40
N ALA A 108 12.67 -22.80 2.27
CA ALA A 108 11.41 -23.19 2.90
C ALA A 108 11.58 -23.02 4.43
N GLY A 109 10.82 -22.10 5.03
CA GLY A 109 10.85 -21.87 6.47
C GLY A 109 10.93 -20.41 6.93
N VAL A 110 11.27 -19.45 6.05
CA VAL A 110 11.16 -18.03 6.41
C VAL A 110 9.73 -17.56 6.17
N ASP A 111 8.87 -17.79 7.16
CA ASP A 111 7.54 -17.18 7.22
C ASP A 111 7.69 -15.64 7.20
N GLN A 112 7.00 -14.99 6.26
CA GLN A 112 7.01 -13.52 6.16
C GLN A 112 6.52 -12.86 7.45
N ARG A 113 5.62 -13.54 8.17
CA ARG A 113 5.15 -13.10 9.48
C ARG A 113 6.26 -13.17 10.52
N THR A 114 7.03 -14.25 10.59
CA THR A 114 8.19 -14.35 11.50
C THR A 114 9.24 -13.28 11.21
N ALA A 115 9.55 -13.03 9.93
CA ALA A 115 10.47 -11.95 9.54
C ALA A 115 9.94 -10.55 9.89
N TYR A 116 8.62 -10.34 9.80
CA TYR A 116 7.97 -9.12 10.25
C TYR A 116 8.03 -8.96 11.77
N GLU A 117 7.71 -10.02 12.53
CA GLU A 117 7.75 -10.02 14.00
C GLU A 117 9.17 -9.73 14.51
N TRP A 118 10.20 -10.30 13.87
CA TRP A 118 11.60 -9.99 14.17
C TRP A 118 11.93 -8.50 13.93
N ARG A 119 11.61 -7.95 12.75
CA ARG A 119 11.85 -6.52 12.45
C ARG A 119 11.09 -5.57 13.39
N ARG A 120 9.86 -5.93 13.74
CA ARG A 120 9.07 -5.16 14.70
C ARG A 120 9.72 -5.15 16.07
N GLY A 121 10.25 -6.30 16.51
CA GLY A 121 11.00 -6.40 17.77
C GLY A 121 12.26 -5.54 17.78
N ASP A 122 13.00 -5.51 16.67
CA ASP A 122 14.22 -4.72 16.51
C ASP A 122 13.93 -3.21 16.50
N GLN A 123 12.89 -2.76 15.75
CA GLN A 123 12.48 -1.36 15.74
C GLN A 123 12.03 -0.82 17.11
N MET A 124 11.43 -1.66 17.95
CA MET A 124 11.00 -1.26 19.30
C MET A 124 12.19 -1.10 20.28
N GLN A 125 13.41 -1.49 19.90
CA GLN A 125 14.62 -1.24 20.71
C GLN A 125 15.25 0.13 20.45
N TYR A 126 14.81 0.83 19.41
CA TYR A 126 15.30 2.15 19.01
C TYR A 126 14.26 3.28 19.20
N GLU A 127 13.09 2.97 19.77
CA GLU A 127 12.07 3.93 20.24
C GLU A 127 12.18 4.12 21.77
#